data_AF-A0A0D8I0J6-F1
#
_entry.id   AF-A0A0D8I0J6-F1
#
_cell.length_a   1.000
_cell.length_b   1.000
_cell.length_c   1.000
_cell.angle_alpha   90.00
_cell.angle_beta   90.00
_cell.angle_gamma   90.00
#
_symmetry.space_group_name_H-M   'P 1'
#
loop_
_entity.id
_entity.type
_entity.pdbx_description
1 polymer ?
#
loop_
_entity_poly.entity_id
_entity_poly.type
_entity_poly.pdbx_seq_one_letter_code
_entity_poly.pdbx_strand_id
1 'polypeptide(L)' 'MTKFLVPGVASAVVGVVLGAAAIFGATAVAADNTRPDIDRSGNADSSVLNQVEYGSR' A
#
# COMPACT_ATOMS: atom_id res chain seq x y z
N MET A 1 0.65 -31.04 33.73
CA MET A 1 -0.12 -30.00 33.00
C MET A 1 0.75 -28.97 32.28
N THR A 2 1.95 -28.63 32.76
CA THR A 2 2.87 -27.64 32.17
C THR A 2 3.32 -27.92 30.73
N LYS A 3 3.42 -29.21 30.34
CA LYS A 3 3.80 -29.66 28.98
C LYS A 3 2.94 -29.07 27.86
N PHE A 4 1.68 -28.72 28.12
CA PHE A 4 0.76 -28.18 27.12
C PHE A 4 0.43 -26.70 27.33
N LEU A 5 0.59 -26.20 28.56
CA LEU A 5 0.31 -24.80 28.89
C LEU A 5 1.30 -23.86 28.17
N VAL A 6 2.59 -24.16 28.22
CA VAL A 6 3.63 -23.32 27.59
C VAL A 6 3.45 -23.23 26.06
N PRO A 7 3.36 -24.34 25.31
CA PRO A 7 3.14 -24.25 23.87
C PRO A 7 1.77 -23.65 23.51
N GLY A 8 0.74 -23.86 24.33
CA GLY A 8 -0.58 -23.26 24.12
C GLY A 8 -0.61 -21.74 24.31
N VAL A 9 0.08 -21.22 25.33
CA VAL A 9 0.22 -19.76 25.52
C VAL A 9 1.06 -19.16 24.40
N ALA A 10 2.16 -19.82 24.02
CA ALA A 10 3.02 -19.35 22.94
C ALA A 10 2.26 -19.24 21.61
N SER A 11 1.45 -20.25 21.25
CA SER A 11 0.65 -20.21 20.02
C SER A 11 -0.44 -19.14 20.07
N ALA A 12 -1.08 -18.93 21.21
CA ALA A 12 -2.05 -17.85 21.38
C ALA A 12 -1.41 -16.47 21.17
N VAL A 13 -0.24 -16.22 21.77
CA VAL A 13 0.49 -14.96 21.58
C VAL A 13 0.87 -14.75 20.12
N VAL A 14 1.42 -15.77 19.47
CA VAL A 14 1.78 -15.69 18.04
C VAL A 14 0.56 -15.39 17.18
N GLY A 15 -0.57 -16.07 17.44
CA GLY A 15 -1.82 -15.83 16.74
C GLY A 15 -2.33 -14.39 16.89
N VAL A 16 -2.28 -13.85 18.11
CA VAL A 16 -2.67 -12.45 18.39
C VAL A 16 -1.78 -11.46 17.64
N VAL A 17 -0.46 -11.67 17.66
CA VAL A 17 0.50 -10.78 16.98
C VAL A 17 0.28 -10.81 15.47
N LEU A 18 0.15 -11.99 14.88
CA LEU A 18 -0.10 -12.13 13.44
C LEU A 18 -1.46 -11.56 13.03
N GLY A 19 -2.51 -11.81 13.82
CA GLY A 19 -3.83 -11.25 13.57
C GLY A 19 -3.84 -9.72 13.61
N ALA A 20 -3.18 -9.13 14.63
CA ALA A 20 -3.04 -7.69 14.71
C ALA A 20 -2.28 -7.12 13.50
N ALA A 21 -1.12 -7.70 13.16
CA ALA A 21 -0.34 -7.28 12.00
C ALA A 21 -1.13 -7.35 10.69
N ALA A 22 -1.93 -8.40 10.49
CA ALA A 22 -2.78 -8.54 9.32
C ALA A 22 -3.86 -7.45 9.24
N ILE A 23 -4.56 -7.19 10.35
CA ILE A 23 -5.60 -6.14 10.39
C ILE A 23 -4.98 -4.76 10.16
N PHE A 24 -3.93 -4.42 10.92
CA PHE A 24 -3.27 -3.11 10.78
C PHE A 24 -2.66 -2.92 9.39
N GLY A 25 -2.01 -3.94 8.83
CA GLY A 25 -1.46 -3.89 7.48
C GLY A 25 -2.55 -3.70 6.42
N ALA A 26 -3.63 -4.48 6.48
CA ALA A 26 -4.75 -4.35 5.55
C ALA A 26 -5.44 -2.99 5.66
N THR A 27 -5.67 -2.50 6.89
CA THR A 27 -6.24 -1.16 7.11
C THR A 27 -5.31 -0.06 6.62
N ALA A 28 -4.00 -0.16 6.84
CA ALA A 28 -3.04 0.84 6.36
C ALA A 28 -3.04 0.92 4.82
N VAL A 29 -3.06 -0.22 4.13
CA VAL A 29 -3.16 -0.26 2.67
C VAL A 29 -4.51 0.27 2.18
N ALA A 30 -5.62 -0.11 2.83
CA ALA A 30 -6.94 0.37 2.45
C ALA A 30 -7.15 1.87 2.75
N ALA A 31 -6.47 2.40 3.77
CA ALA A 31 -6.51 3.81 4.14
C ALA A 31 -5.54 4.67 3.32
N ASP A 32 -4.62 4.06 2.56
CA ASP A 32 -3.71 4.80 1.70
C ASP A 32 -4.49 5.43 0.53
N ASN A 33 -4.75 6.73 0.68
CA ASN A 33 -5.42 7.56 -0.31
C ASN A 33 -4.44 8.50 -1.02
N THR A 34 -3.13 8.21 -0.92
CA THR A 34 -2.11 9.05 -1.51
C THR A 34 -2.14 8.92 -3.03
N ARG A 35 -2.35 10.04 -3.73
CA ARG A 35 -2.22 10.05 -5.19
C ARG A 35 -0.73 9.84 -5.53
N PRO A 36 -0.39 8.94 -6.48
CA PRO A 36 0.99 8.78 -6.91
C PRO A 36 1.59 10.14 -7.33
N ASP A 37 2.79 10.43 -6.84
CA ASP A 37 3.53 11.58 -7.34
C ASP A 37 3.94 11.26 -8.78
N ILE A 38 3.39 12.02 -9.71
CA ILE A 38 3.70 11.86 -11.13
C ILE A 38 4.82 12.86 -11.39
N ASP A 39 6.02 12.35 -11.64
CA ASP A 39 7.13 13.16 -12.12
C ASP A 39 6.76 13.73 -13.51
N ARG A 40 6.39 15.00 -13.53
CA ARG A 40 6.05 15.75 -14.76
C ARG A 40 7.23 16.54 -15.31
N SER A 41 8.43 16.38 -14.77
CA SER A 41 9.62 17.11 -15.23
C SER A 41 9.95 16.85 -16.70
N GLY A 42 9.58 15.67 -17.24
CA GLY A 42 9.72 15.33 -18.65
C GLY A 42 8.52 15.66 -19.55
N ASN A 43 7.39 16.15 -19.00
CA ASN A 43 6.13 16.36 -19.74
C ASN A 43 5.47 17.74 -19.44
N ALA A 44 6.21 18.68 -18.86
CA ALA A 44 5.70 20.02 -18.57
C ALA A 44 5.42 20.81 -19.87
N ASP A 45 6.29 20.68 -20.87
CA ASP A 45 6.15 21.39 -22.15
C ASP A 45 5.23 20.68 -23.16
N SER A 46 4.89 19.41 -22.92
CA SER A 46 4.01 18.59 -23.77
C SER A 46 2.57 18.49 -23.23
N SER A 47 2.20 19.27 -22.20
CA SER A 47 0.78 19.56 -21.86
C SER A 47 0.17 20.52 -22.89
N VAL A 48 0.19 20.05 -24.12
CA VAL A 48 -0.29 20.61 -25.37
C VAL A 48 -1.62 19.92 -25.69
N LEU A 49 -2.46 19.64 -24.68
CA LEU A 49 -3.79 19.04 -24.87
C LEU A 49 -4.83 19.93 -24.18
N ASN A 50 -4.82 21.23 -24.47
CA ASN A 50 -5.58 21.71 -25.62
C ASN A 50 -4.74 22.36 -26.75
N GLN A 51 -3.71 21.73 -27.28
CA GLN A 51 -3.26 22.07 -28.64
C GLN A 51 -3.18 20.83 -29.51
N VAL A 52 -4.19 20.68 -30.35
CA VAL A 52 -4.19 19.70 -31.43
C VAL A 52 -3.05 20.04 -32.40
N GLU A 53 -1.90 19.39 -32.24
CA GLU A 53 -0.78 19.49 -33.17
C GLU A 53 -1.16 18.77 -34.47
N TYR A 54 -1.73 19.54 -35.40
CA TYR A 54 -1.92 19.07 -36.77
C TYR A 54 -0.57 19.10 -37.47
N GLY A 55 -0.02 17.90 -37.69
CA GLY A 55 1.26 17.67 -38.36
C GLY A 55 1.39 18.49 -39.65
N SER A 56 2.52 19.17 -39.76
CA SER A 56 2.90 19.93 -40.96
C SER A 56 3.18 18.95 -42.11
N ARG A 57 2.71 19.33 -43.30
CA ARG A 57 2.71 18.52 -44.54
C ARG A 57 4.10 18.03 -44.94
#